data_AF-A0A1Q6JX06-F1
#
_entry.id   AF-A0A1Q6JX06-F1
#
_cell.length_a   1.000
_cell.length_b   1.000
_cell.length_c   1.000
_cell.angle_alpha   90.00
_cell.angle_beta   90.00
_cell.angle_gamma   90.00
#
_symmetry.space_group_name_H-M   'P 1'
#
loop_
_entity.id
_entity.type
_entity.pdbx_description
1 polymer ?
#
loop_
_entity_poly.entity_id
_entity_poly.type
_entity_poly.pdbx_seq_one_letter_code
_entity_poly.pdbx_strand_id
1 'polypeptide(L)'
;MEDIEKPLIKNILLKNYIEVILNKENITKKDLGEVKEIVLNSENILGEYNKVYIEEISLFPNLEEITIKNLGLKSEDIQLLRKVKKVSFNNCEVNGIKYLENVKELTINNTEIIDFEDITKLINIESLKLININLNKFDFIEELKNLKELSIENVNGFEMEKIDKTLKIEKLSLMGIDKLDLNILSKYKNLNEISVCDNDVDKIEKSLKELKNRKIKIMLNGIYEYKE
;
A
#
# COMPACT_ATOMS: atom_id res chain seq x y z
N MET A 1 -7.45 1.27 47.20
CA MET A 1 -6.80 1.27 45.87
C MET A 1 -7.84 0.68 44.95
N GLU A 2 -8.49 1.52 44.14
CA GLU A 2 -9.42 1.03 43.12
C GLU A 2 -8.62 0.19 42.12
N ASP A 3 -9.01 -1.08 41.96
CA ASP A 3 -8.59 -1.90 40.82
C ASP A 3 -9.14 -1.21 39.56
N ILE A 4 -8.36 -0.29 38.99
CA ILE A 4 -8.66 0.27 37.67
C ILE A 4 -8.55 -0.91 36.71
N GLU A 5 -9.71 -1.42 36.28
CA GLU A 5 -9.81 -2.50 35.32
C GLU A 5 -8.92 -2.17 34.11
N LYS A 6 -8.00 -3.07 33.78
CA LYS A 6 -7.09 -2.83 32.65
C LYS A 6 -7.94 -2.66 31.38
N PRO A 7 -7.71 -1.59 30.60
CA PRO A 7 -8.49 -1.36 29.39
C PRO A 7 -8.29 -2.51 28.41
N LEU A 8 -9.36 -2.93 27.73
CA LEU A 8 -9.34 -4.01 26.73
C LEU A 8 -8.35 -3.70 25.59
N ILE A 9 -8.35 -2.44 25.13
CA ILE A 9 -7.42 -1.89 24.15
C ILE A 9 -6.62 -0.79 24.85
N LYS A 10 -5.30 -0.96 24.98
CA LYS A 10 -4.41 0.01 25.61
C LYS A 10 -3.96 1.09 24.63
N ASN A 11 -3.92 0.77 23.33
CA ASN A 11 -3.67 1.75 22.28
C ASN A 11 -4.79 2.79 22.24
N ILE A 12 -4.56 4.01 22.74
CA ILE A 12 -5.61 5.03 22.85
C ILE A 12 -6.18 5.44 21.48
N LEU A 13 -5.31 5.63 20.47
CA LEU A 13 -5.76 5.99 19.12
C LEU A 13 -6.54 4.86 18.45
N LEU A 14 -6.09 3.62 18.62
CA LEU A 14 -6.81 2.45 18.13
C LEU A 14 -8.16 2.33 18.82
N LYS A 15 -8.21 2.47 20.15
CA LYS A 15 -9.46 2.42 20.91
C LYS A 15 -10.46 3.44 20.36
N ASN A 16 -10.05 4.70 20.22
CA ASN A 16 -10.90 5.75 19.67
C ASN A 16 -11.39 5.42 18.25
N TYR A 17 -10.50 4.88 17.40
CA TYR A 17 -10.87 4.44 16.06
C TYR A 17 -11.92 3.32 16.10
N ILE A 18 -11.75 2.30 16.96
CA ILE A 18 -12.72 1.21 17.14
C ILE A 18 -14.07 1.72 17.64
N GLU A 19 -14.08 2.64 18.61
CA GLU A 19 -15.32 3.23 19.13
C GLU A 19 -16.10 3.98 18.03
N VAL A 20 -15.38 4.66 17.14
CA VAL A 20 -15.98 5.36 15.99
C VAL A 20 -16.55 4.39 14.96
N ILE A 21 -15.77 3.39 14.51
CA ILE A 21 -16.26 2.48 13.44
C ILE A 21 -17.39 1.57 13.92
N LEU A 22 -17.43 1.23 15.21
CA LEU A 22 -18.51 0.45 15.81
C LEU A 22 -19.65 1.32 16.36
N ASN A 23 -19.48 2.64 16.38
CA ASN A 23 -20.40 3.59 17.00
C ASN A 23 -20.79 3.18 18.44
N LYS A 24 -19.78 2.84 19.26
CA LYS A 24 -19.96 2.25 20.59
C LYS A 24 -18.80 2.57 21.53
N GLU A 25 -19.08 3.06 22.74
CA GLU A 25 -18.04 3.42 23.73
C GLU A 25 -17.56 2.21 24.57
N ASN A 26 -18.48 1.35 25.03
CA ASN A 26 -18.15 0.20 25.88
C ASN A 26 -17.84 -1.04 25.04
N ILE A 27 -16.64 -1.06 24.44
CA ILE A 27 -16.16 -2.15 23.58
C ILE A 27 -15.89 -3.42 24.40
N THR A 28 -16.49 -4.53 23.98
CA THR A 28 -16.28 -5.87 24.52
C THR A 28 -15.49 -6.73 23.54
N LYS A 29 -14.93 -7.86 24.00
CA LYS A 29 -14.24 -8.82 23.13
C LYS A 29 -15.11 -9.35 21.99
N LYS A 30 -16.43 -9.45 22.19
CA LYS A 30 -17.36 -9.92 21.15
C LYS A 30 -17.42 -8.93 20.00
N ASP A 31 -17.44 -7.63 20.31
CA ASP A 31 -17.53 -6.56 19.31
C ASP A 31 -16.29 -6.53 18.41
N LEU A 32 -15.11 -6.87 18.94
CA LEU A 32 -13.87 -6.96 18.15
C LEU A 32 -13.91 -8.03 17.05
N GLY A 33 -14.86 -8.98 17.13
CA GLY A 33 -15.09 -9.96 16.07
C GLY A 33 -15.72 -9.35 14.81
N GLU A 34 -16.35 -8.18 14.90
CA GLU A 34 -16.98 -7.49 13.76
C GLU A 34 -15.99 -6.60 13.00
N VAL A 35 -14.86 -6.28 13.63
CA VAL A 35 -13.83 -5.39 13.09
C VAL A 35 -13.00 -6.13 12.04
N LYS A 36 -12.99 -5.59 10.82
CA LYS A 36 -12.22 -6.10 9.68
C LYS A 36 -11.03 -5.22 9.30
N GLU A 37 -11.04 -3.97 9.74
CA GLU A 37 -10.00 -2.99 9.46
C GLU A 37 -9.57 -2.29 10.75
N ILE A 38 -8.27 -2.04 10.88
CA ILE A 38 -7.74 -1.20 11.97
C ILE A 38 -6.67 -0.24 11.47
N VAL A 39 -6.51 0.86 12.21
CA VAL A 39 -5.39 1.79 12.05
C VAL A 39 -4.56 1.79 13.33
N LEU A 40 -3.28 1.45 13.19
CA LEU A 40 -2.26 1.63 14.23
C LEU A 40 -1.42 2.84 13.90
N ASN A 41 -1.28 3.74 14.87
CA ASN A 41 -0.50 4.95 14.73
C ASN A 41 0.16 5.29 16.07
N SER A 42 1.42 5.71 16.02
CA SER A 42 2.17 6.21 17.17
C SER A 42 2.14 7.72 17.30
N GLU A 43 1.45 8.44 16.42
CA GLU A 43 1.40 9.90 16.42
C GLU A 43 -0.06 10.37 16.30
N ASN A 44 -0.49 11.29 17.15
CA ASN A 44 -1.83 11.85 17.09
C ASN A 44 -1.94 13.01 16.07
N ILE A 45 -3.14 13.60 15.93
CA ILE A 45 -3.39 14.71 14.99
C ILE A 45 -2.64 16.01 15.31
N LEU A 46 -2.08 16.12 16.52
CA LEU A 46 -1.26 17.26 16.96
C LEU A 46 0.24 17.01 16.78
N GLY A 47 0.63 15.82 16.29
CA GLY A 47 2.03 15.42 16.14
C GLY A 47 2.67 14.84 17.41
N GLU A 48 1.87 14.51 18.43
CA GLU A 48 2.40 13.99 19.69
C GLU A 48 2.49 12.47 19.64
N TYR A 49 3.63 11.94 20.11
CA TYR A 49 3.88 10.51 20.12
C TYR A 49 3.13 9.78 21.24
N ASN A 50 2.50 8.65 20.90
CA ASN A 50 1.88 7.70 21.81
C ASN A 50 2.53 6.32 21.71
N LYS A 51 2.55 5.62 22.85
CA LYS A 51 2.98 4.23 22.90
C LYS A 51 2.02 3.36 22.09
N VAL A 52 2.58 2.44 21.30
CA VAL A 52 1.81 1.42 20.57
C VAL A 52 2.08 0.03 21.16
N TYR A 53 1.01 -0.73 21.38
CA TYR A 53 1.02 -2.13 21.82
C TYR A 53 0.65 -3.01 20.62
N ILE A 54 1.63 -3.41 19.83
CA ILE A 54 1.41 -4.09 18.54
C ILE A 54 0.79 -5.48 18.70
N GLU A 55 1.01 -6.13 19.85
CA GLU A 55 0.39 -7.41 20.18
C GLU A 55 -1.15 -7.35 20.20
N GLU A 56 -1.73 -6.15 20.33
CA GLU A 56 -3.18 -5.95 20.34
C GLU A 56 -3.84 -6.23 18.98
N ILE A 57 -3.06 -6.37 17.90
CA ILE A 57 -3.57 -6.91 16.61
C ILE A 57 -4.24 -8.27 16.82
N SER A 58 -3.74 -9.08 17.76
CA SER A 58 -4.31 -10.39 18.08
C SER A 58 -5.72 -10.34 18.68
N LEU A 59 -6.19 -9.17 19.10
CA LEU A 59 -7.55 -8.97 19.60
C LEU A 59 -8.62 -9.02 18.49
N PHE A 60 -8.22 -8.88 17.23
CA PHE A 60 -9.11 -8.78 16.08
C PHE A 60 -9.08 -10.08 15.25
N PRO A 61 -9.92 -11.08 15.59
CA PRO A 61 -9.83 -12.42 14.99
C PRO A 61 -10.16 -12.46 13.50
N ASN A 62 -10.92 -11.47 13.00
CA ASN A 62 -11.40 -11.39 11.62
C ASN A 62 -10.76 -10.23 10.84
N LEU A 63 -9.60 -9.74 11.29
CA LEU A 63 -8.89 -8.64 10.65
C LEU A 63 -8.49 -9.01 9.21
N GLU A 64 -8.91 -8.21 8.24
CA GLU A 64 -8.60 -8.36 6.83
C GLU A 64 -7.66 -7.27 6.32
N GLU A 65 -7.76 -6.07 6.89
CA GLU A 65 -7.03 -4.87 6.48
C GLU A 65 -6.38 -4.18 7.68
N ILE A 66 -5.16 -3.69 7.48
CA ILE A 66 -4.47 -2.89 8.50
C ILE A 66 -3.68 -1.77 7.85
N THR A 67 -3.83 -0.58 8.43
CA THR A 67 -2.94 0.54 8.17
C THR A 67 -2.05 0.77 9.39
N ILE A 68 -0.74 0.79 9.18
CA ILE A 68 0.25 1.07 10.22
C ILE A 68 0.97 2.37 9.87
N LYS A 69 1.09 3.27 10.84
CA LYS A 69 1.68 4.60 10.66
C LYS A 69 2.72 4.87 11.74
N ASN A 70 3.81 5.53 11.35
CA ASN A 70 4.80 6.10 12.27
C ASN A 70 5.46 5.05 13.20
N LEU A 71 5.74 3.84 12.69
CA LEU A 71 6.29 2.76 13.51
C LEU A 71 7.50 2.08 12.87
N GLY A 72 8.49 1.75 13.71
CA GLY A 72 9.54 0.79 13.37
C GLY A 72 9.10 -0.62 13.75
N LEU A 73 8.96 -1.49 12.75
CA LEU A 73 8.43 -2.84 12.85
C LEU A 73 9.54 -3.87 12.66
N LYS A 74 9.72 -4.72 13.66
CA LYS A 74 10.64 -5.85 13.61
C LYS A 74 9.97 -7.06 12.95
N SER A 75 10.78 -8.06 12.64
CA SER A 75 10.30 -9.31 12.04
C SER A 75 9.21 -9.99 12.88
N GLU A 76 9.31 -9.93 14.21
CA GLU A 76 8.32 -10.50 15.13
C GLU A 76 6.98 -9.76 15.06
N ASP A 77 7.02 -8.45 14.83
CA ASP A 77 5.84 -7.61 14.69
C ASP A 77 5.09 -7.95 13.39
N ILE A 78 5.83 -8.10 12.28
CA ILE A 78 5.25 -8.43 10.97
C ILE A 78 4.60 -9.81 10.97
N GLN A 79 5.10 -10.77 11.76
CA GLN A 79 4.47 -12.09 11.88
C GLN A 79 3.04 -12.05 12.43
N LEU A 80 2.67 -11.00 13.18
CA LEU A 80 1.29 -10.79 13.65
C LEU A 80 0.33 -10.46 12.50
N LEU A 81 0.86 -9.96 11.38
CA LEU A 81 0.12 -9.57 10.19
C LEU A 81 -0.11 -10.72 9.20
N ARG A 82 0.38 -11.94 9.49
CA ARG A 82 0.32 -13.07 8.53
C ARG A 82 -1.08 -13.43 8.02
N LYS A 83 -2.15 -13.01 8.71
CA LYS A 83 -3.54 -13.32 8.35
C LYS A 83 -4.22 -12.23 7.52
N VAL A 84 -3.69 -11.01 7.48
CA VAL A 84 -4.35 -9.91 6.79
C VAL A 84 -4.13 -10.04 5.28
N LYS A 85 -5.09 -9.51 4.52
CA LYS A 85 -5.07 -9.49 3.05
C LYS A 85 -4.59 -8.16 2.51
N LYS A 86 -4.73 -7.09 3.28
CA LYS A 86 -4.38 -5.73 2.88
C LYS A 86 -3.54 -5.07 3.95
N VAL A 87 -2.41 -4.50 3.54
CA VAL A 87 -1.49 -3.79 4.45
C VAL A 87 -1.08 -2.47 3.83
N SER A 88 -1.16 -1.41 4.62
CA SER A 88 -0.59 -0.10 4.28
C SER A 88 0.40 0.33 5.36
N PHE A 89 1.65 0.55 4.96
CA PHE A 89 2.68 1.14 5.81
C PHE A 89 2.88 2.61 5.43
N ASN A 90 2.79 3.52 6.40
CA ASN A 90 2.98 4.95 6.18
C ASN A 90 4.00 5.50 7.18
N ASN A 91 5.11 6.07 6.70
CA ASN A 91 6.16 6.58 7.59
C ASN A 91 6.66 5.51 8.57
N CYS A 92 6.99 4.33 8.04
CA CYS A 92 7.46 3.19 8.82
C CYS A 92 8.89 2.80 8.48
N GLU A 93 9.50 2.01 9.35
CA GLU A 93 10.65 1.16 9.05
C GLU A 93 10.19 -0.29 9.19
N VAL A 94 10.42 -1.15 8.19
CA VAL A 94 9.88 -2.51 8.15
C VAL A 94 10.98 -3.55 7.95
N ASN A 95 11.13 -4.43 8.94
CA ASN A 95 11.94 -5.64 8.85
C ASN A 95 11.05 -6.89 8.75
N GLY A 96 11.34 -7.79 7.81
CA GLY A 96 10.66 -9.09 7.72
C GLY A 96 9.38 -9.07 6.88
N ILE A 97 9.31 -8.23 5.85
CA ILE A 97 8.13 -8.14 4.97
C ILE A 97 7.75 -9.49 4.34
N LYS A 98 8.70 -10.42 4.19
CA LYS A 98 8.47 -11.79 3.72
C LYS A 98 7.40 -12.57 4.49
N TYR A 99 7.11 -12.21 5.74
CA TYR A 99 6.07 -12.90 6.54
C TYR A 99 4.63 -12.51 6.15
N LEU A 100 4.44 -11.57 5.22
CA LEU A 100 3.15 -11.14 4.69
C LEU A 100 2.60 -12.07 3.58
N GLU A 101 2.72 -13.38 3.75
CA GLU A 101 2.46 -14.39 2.70
C GLU A 101 1.04 -14.36 2.12
N ASN A 102 0.05 -13.89 2.90
CA ASN A 102 -1.36 -13.83 2.49
C ASN A 102 -1.79 -12.45 1.95
N VAL A 103 -0.89 -11.47 1.94
CA VAL A 103 -1.22 -10.12 1.48
C VAL A 103 -1.43 -10.12 -0.03
N LYS A 104 -2.55 -9.52 -0.42
CA LYS A 104 -2.97 -9.28 -1.80
C LYS A 104 -2.78 -7.83 -2.21
N GLU A 105 -2.92 -6.90 -1.27
CA GLU A 105 -2.77 -5.46 -1.53
C GLU A 105 -1.76 -4.88 -0.54
N LEU A 106 -0.67 -4.35 -1.08
CA LEU A 106 0.41 -3.76 -0.31
C LEU A 106 0.62 -2.31 -0.73
N THR A 107 0.53 -1.40 0.23
CA THR A 107 0.92 0.01 0.07
C THR A 107 2.12 0.31 0.95
N ILE A 108 3.18 0.83 0.32
CA ILE A 108 4.40 1.31 0.99
C ILE A 108 4.47 2.81 0.69
N ASN A 109 4.22 3.64 1.70
CA ASN A 109 4.22 5.09 1.57
C ASN A 109 5.23 5.70 2.55
N ASN A 110 6.19 6.46 2.05
CA ASN A 110 7.24 7.09 2.85
C ASN A 110 7.85 6.09 3.86
N THR A 111 8.07 4.85 3.43
CA THR A 111 8.42 3.73 4.32
C THR A 111 9.70 3.07 3.83
N GLU A 112 10.61 2.80 4.76
CA GLU A 112 11.83 2.06 4.49
C GLU A 112 11.59 0.56 4.69
N ILE A 113 11.80 -0.24 3.64
CA ILE A 113 11.85 -1.70 3.75
C ILE A 113 13.32 -2.10 3.80
N ILE A 114 13.73 -2.78 4.88
CA ILE A 114 15.14 -3.15 5.10
C ILE A 114 15.67 -4.09 4.02
N ASP A 115 14.82 -4.99 3.53
CA ASP A 115 15.15 -5.89 2.42
C ASP A 115 14.01 -5.92 1.40
N PHE A 116 14.16 -5.13 0.33
CA PHE A 116 13.16 -5.08 -0.75
C PHE A 116 13.09 -6.40 -1.55
N GLU A 117 14.13 -7.23 -1.55
CA GLU A 117 14.11 -8.52 -2.24
C GLU A 117 13.15 -9.51 -1.56
N ASP A 118 12.88 -9.35 -0.26
CA ASP A 118 11.89 -10.15 0.47
C ASP A 118 10.46 -9.94 -0.06
N ILE A 119 10.18 -8.86 -0.81
CA ILE A 119 8.87 -8.65 -1.48
C ILE A 119 8.56 -9.78 -2.46
N THR A 120 9.57 -10.42 -3.04
CA THR A 120 9.39 -11.59 -3.93
C THR A 120 8.71 -12.78 -3.25
N LYS A 121 8.67 -12.83 -1.91
CA LYS A 121 7.99 -13.88 -1.14
C LYS A 121 6.48 -13.67 -1.05
N LEU A 122 5.97 -12.50 -1.40
CA LEU A 122 4.55 -12.15 -1.31
C LEU A 122 3.83 -12.61 -2.59
N ILE A 123 3.82 -13.93 -2.78
CA ILE A 123 3.36 -14.59 -4.01
C ILE A 123 1.89 -14.32 -4.36
N ASN A 124 1.09 -13.87 -3.38
CA ASN A 124 -0.33 -13.58 -3.53
C ASN A 124 -0.63 -12.10 -3.83
N ILE A 125 0.37 -11.23 -3.93
CA ILE A 125 0.16 -9.81 -4.25
C ILE A 125 -0.52 -9.68 -5.61
N GLU A 126 -1.64 -8.95 -5.61
CA GLU A 126 -2.41 -8.53 -6.78
C GLU A 126 -2.28 -7.01 -7.02
N SER A 127 -2.05 -6.22 -5.96
CA SER A 127 -1.87 -4.76 -6.04
C SER A 127 -0.67 -4.31 -5.21
N LEU A 128 0.25 -3.57 -5.83
CA LEU A 128 1.42 -2.98 -5.18
C LEU A 128 1.45 -1.47 -5.44
N LYS A 129 1.54 -0.69 -4.36
CA LYS A 129 1.70 0.76 -4.42
C LYS A 129 2.98 1.19 -3.71
N LEU A 130 3.85 1.88 -4.44
CA LEU A 130 5.13 2.42 -3.98
C LEU A 130 5.03 3.94 -4.06
N ILE A 131 5.03 4.60 -2.90
CA ILE A 131 4.70 6.02 -2.80
C ILE A 131 5.75 6.73 -1.94
N ASN A 132 6.32 7.84 -2.44
CA ASN A 132 7.28 8.67 -1.70
C ASN A 132 8.46 7.86 -1.08
N ILE A 133 8.97 6.86 -1.79
CA ILE A 133 10.10 6.04 -1.32
C ILE A 133 11.37 6.33 -2.11
N ASN A 134 12.53 5.94 -1.56
CA ASN A 134 13.79 5.92 -2.29
C ASN A 134 14.10 4.48 -2.71
N LEU A 135 13.93 4.19 -4.00
CA LEU A 135 14.10 2.83 -4.52
C LEU A 135 14.71 2.88 -5.92
N ASN A 136 15.88 2.26 -6.06
CA ASN A 136 16.63 2.29 -7.32
C ASN A 136 16.56 1.00 -8.12
N LYS A 137 16.10 -0.10 -7.53
CA LYS A 137 16.01 -1.42 -8.16
C LYS A 137 14.58 -1.93 -8.10
N PHE A 138 14.11 -2.46 -9.22
CA PHE A 138 12.71 -2.92 -9.39
C PHE A 138 12.65 -4.36 -9.92
N ASP A 139 13.77 -5.08 -9.96
CA ASP A 139 13.84 -6.43 -10.51
C ASP A 139 12.85 -7.39 -9.84
N PHE A 140 12.59 -7.22 -8.53
CA PHE A 140 11.61 -8.02 -7.79
C PHE A 140 10.19 -8.02 -8.39
N ILE A 141 9.79 -6.98 -9.15
CA ILE A 141 8.43 -6.89 -9.71
C ILE A 141 8.18 -8.01 -10.73
N GLU A 142 9.22 -8.49 -11.42
CA GLU A 142 9.08 -9.57 -12.40
C GLU A 142 8.69 -10.90 -11.74
N GLU A 143 8.98 -11.06 -10.45
CA GLU A 143 8.64 -12.24 -9.65
C GLU A 143 7.21 -12.23 -9.10
N LEU A 144 6.53 -11.08 -9.11
CA LEU A 144 5.15 -10.93 -8.64
C LEU A 144 4.16 -11.42 -9.71
N LYS A 145 4.08 -12.73 -9.92
CA LYS A 145 3.34 -13.35 -11.04
C LYS A 145 1.82 -13.10 -11.03
N ASN A 146 1.25 -12.73 -9.87
CA ASN A 146 -0.17 -12.42 -9.69
C ASN A 146 -0.48 -10.91 -9.71
N LEU A 147 0.53 -10.06 -9.90
CA LEU A 147 0.37 -8.60 -9.88
C LEU A 147 -0.51 -8.14 -11.05
N LYS A 148 -1.61 -7.46 -10.71
CA LYS A 148 -2.56 -6.85 -11.64
C LYS A 148 -2.50 -5.34 -11.62
N GLU A 149 -2.14 -4.74 -10.48
CA GLU A 149 -2.11 -3.30 -10.31
C GLU A 149 -0.76 -2.86 -9.75
N LEU A 150 -0.12 -1.91 -10.43
CA LEU A 150 1.13 -1.30 -9.99
C LEU A 150 0.97 0.22 -9.94
N SER A 151 1.23 0.82 -8.78
CA SER A 151 1.36 2.28 -8.63
C SER A 151 2.77 2.65 -8.21
N ILE A 152 3.36 3.61 -8.91
CA ILE A 152 4.67 4.19 -8.60
C ILE A 152 4.50 5.70 -8.58
N GLU A 153 4.63 6.29 -7.39
CA GLU A 153 4.32 7.69 -7.15
C GLU A 153 5.47 8.35 -6.38
N ASN A 154 6.08 9.38 -6.97
CA ASN A 154 7.17 10.14 -6.35
C ASN A 154 8.30 9.24 -5.79
N VAL A 155 8.67 8.21 -6.55
CA VAL A 155 9.76 7.31 -6.15
C VAL A 155 11.08 7.91 -6.63
N ASN A 156 11.94 8.30 -5.68
CA ASN A 156 13.23 8.88 -6.02
C ASN A 156 14.08 7.86 -6.78
N GLY A 157 14.62 8.30 -7.92
CA GLY A 157 15.39 7.46 -8.83
C GLY A 157 14.54 6.54 -9.70
N PHE A 158 13.21 6.66 -9.75
CA PHE A 158 12.41 5.89 -10.70
C PHE A 158 12.55 6.42 -12.13
N GLU A 159 12.80 5.50 -13.06
CA GLU A 159 12.73 5.74 -14.51
C GLU A 159 11.97 4.55 -15.11
N MET A 160 11.19 4.77 -16.17
CA MET A 160 10.36 3.69 -16.73
C MET A 160 11.17 2.48 -17.19
N GLU A 161 12.41 2.65 -17.64
CA GLU A 161 13.29 1.53 -18.03
C GLU A 161 13.51 0.52 -16.90
N LYS A 162 13.39 0.94 -15.64
CA LYS A 162 13.50 0.05 -14.47
C LYS A 162 12.37 -0.97 -14.38
N ILE A 163 11.24 -0.69 -15.03
CA ILE A 163 10.12 -1.62 -15.19
C ILE A 163 10.04 -2.14 -16.63
N ASP A 164 11.09 -2.07 -17.44
CA ASP A 164 11.09 -2.64 -18.80
C ASP A 164 11.09 -4.18 -18.80
N LYS A 165 9.97 -4.76 -18.39
CA LYS A 165 9.74 -6.19 -18.11
C LYS A 165 8.44 -6.64 -18.76
N THR A 166 8.22 -7.95 -18.85
CA THR A 166 6.95 -8.49 -19.34
C THR A 166 5.98 -8.72 -18.18
N LEU A 167 5.29 -7.66 -17.76
CA LEU A 167 4.32 -7.71 -16.67
C LEU A 167 2.91 -8.05 -17.18
N LYS A 168 2.14 -8.77 -16.35
CA LYS A 168 0.74 -9.13 -16.62
C LYS A 168 -0.26 -8.17 -15.95
N ILE A 169 0.20 -6.95 -15.66
CA ILE A 169 -0.63 -5.91 -15.04
C ILE A 169 -1.77 -5.46 -15.95
N GLU A 170 -2.89 -5.15 -15.32
CA GLU A 170 -4.11 -4.61 -15.92
C GLU A 170 -4.16 -3.09 -15.74
N LYS A 171 -3.61 -2.59 -14.62
CA LYS A 171 -3.58 -1.16 -14.29
C LYS A 171 -2.18 -0.71 -13.93
N LEU A 172 -1.79 0.45 -14.47
CA LEU A 172 -0.55 1.12 -14.14
C LEU A 172 -0.85 2.56 -13.73
N SER A 173 -0.35 2.99 -12.58
CA SER A 173 -0.43 4.38 -12.13
C SER A 173 0.99 4.92 -11.95
N LEU A 174 1.26 6.07 -12.56
CA LEU A 174 2.56 6.73 -12.53
C LEU A 174 2.37 8.19 -12.12
N MET A 175 3.14 8.65 -11.14
CA MET A 175 3.19 10.07 -10.75
C MET A 175 4.63 10.54 -10.65
N GLY A 176 4.89 11.73 -11.19
CA GLY A 176 6.22 12.34 -11.17
C GLY A 176 7.19 11.67 -12.15
N ILE A 177 6.72 11.32 -13.36
CA ILE A 177 7.55 10.79 -14.44
C ILE A 177 7.87 11.88 -15.45
N ASP A 178 9.07 11.85 -16.05
CA ASP A 178 9.44 12.83 -17.08
C ASP A 178 8.95 12.46 -18.49
N LYS A 179 8.74 11.16 -18.74
CA LYS A 179 8.35 10.64 -20.05
C LYS A 179 7.57 9.34 -19.90
N LEU A 180 6.57 9.18 -20.76
CA LEU A 180 5.83 7.92 -20.94
C LEU A 180 6.41 7.11 -22.11
N ASP A 181 7.07 5.99 -21.81
CA ASP A 181 7.67 5.09 -22.82
C ASP A 181 6.67 4.05 -23.33
N LEU A 182 6.23 4.24 -24.57
CA LEU A 182 5.27 3.36 -25.23
C LEU A 182 5.82 1.98 -25.59
N ASN A 183 7.13 1.83 -25.77
CA ASN A 183 7.74 0.53 -26.06
C ASN A 183 7.60 -0.37 -24.83
N ILE A 184 7.80 0.18 -23.64
CA ILE A 184 7.59 -0.54 -22.37
C ILE A 184 6.11 -0.90 -22.22
N LEU A 185 5.20 0.05 -22.42
CA LEU A 185 3.75 -0.21 -22.34
C LEU A 185 3.25 -1.20 -23.41
N SER A 186 3.98 -1.40 -24.51
CA SER A 186 3.65 -2.42 -25.51
C SER A 186 3.87 -3.85 -25.01
N LYS A 187 4.74 -4.04 -24.01
CA LYS A 187 5.03 -5.34 -23.38
C LYS A 187 3.94 -5.77 -22.39
N TYR A 188 3.18 -4.82 -21.83
CA TYR A 188 2.07 -5.07 -20.91
C TYR A 188 0.78 -5.44 -21.65
N LYS A 189 0.69 -6.68 -22.10
CA LYS A 189 -0.40 -7.15 -22.98
C LYS A 189 -1.80 -7.07 -22.38
N ASN A 190 -1.91 -7.06 -21.05
CA ASN A 190 -3.19 -7.01 -20.33
C ASN A 190 -3.58 -5.59 -19.88
N LEU A 191 -2.70 -4.60 -20.12
CA LEU A 191 -2.91 -3.24 -19.66
C LEU A 191 -4.17 -2.65 -20.31
N ASN A 192 -5.14 -2.29 -19.47
CA ASN A 192 -6.41 -1.73 -19.89
C ASN A 192 -6.68 -0.35 -19.28
N GLU A 193 -5.96 0.03 -18.23
CA GLU A 193 -6.06 1.32 -17.57
C GLU A 193 -4.67 1.87 -17.23
N ILE A 194 -4.47 3.15 -17.54
CA ILE A 194 -3.31 3.91 -17.11
C ILE A 194 -3.75 5.19 -16.42
N SER A 195 -3.16 5.46 -15.25
CA SER A 195 -3.24 6.76 -14.60
C SER A 195 -1.91 7.46 -14.69
N VAL A 196 -1.92 8.72 -15.08
CA VAL A 196 -0.75 9.58 -15.01
C VAL A 196 -1.12 10.85 -14.25
N CYS A 197 -0.37 11.13 -13.20
CA CYS A 197 -0.45 12.40 -12.49
C CYS A 197 0.84 13.18 -12.78
N ASP A 198 0.74 14.16 -13.67
CA ASP A 198 1.87 14.95 -14.14
C ASP A 198 1.47 16.43 -14.20
N ASN A 199 2.37 17.27 -13.71
CA ASN A 199 2.21 18.73 -13.76
C ASN A 199 2.55 19.29 -15.14
N ASP A 200 3.14 18.48 -16.04
CA ASP A 200 3.57 18.89 -17.38
C ASP A 200 3.05 17.93 -18.46
N VAL A 201 1.73 17.97 -18.69
CA VAL A 201 1.01 17.10 -19.63
C VAL A 201 1.58 17.17 -21.06
N ASP A 202 2.13 18.31 -21.47
CA ASP A 202 2.68 18.52 -22.81
C ASP A 202 3.82 17.54 -23.13
N LYS A 203 4.59 17.11 -22.12
CA LYS A 203 5.67 16.12 -22.28
C LYS A 203 5.17 14.74 -22.67
N ILE A 204 3.97 14.37 -22.25
CA ILE A 204 3.40 13.03 -22.42
C ILE A 204 2.22 13.01 -23.40
N GLU A 205 1.74 14.17 -23.86
CA GLU A 205 0.54 14.32 -24.70
C GLU A 205 0.56 13.41 -25.94
N LYS A 206 1.69 13.34 -26.64
CA LYS A 206 1.86 12.46 -27.81
C LYS A 206 1.68 10.98 -27.42
N SER A 207 2.27 10.56 -26.31
CA SER A 207 2.16 9.18 -25.82
C SER A 207 0.72 8.84 -25.42
N LEU A 208 0.01 9.78 -24.79
CA LEU A 208 -1.40 9.61 -24.42
C LEU A 208 -2.29 9.42 -25.66
N LYS A 209 -2.08 10.20 -26.73
CA LYS A 209 -2.80 10.03 -28.02
C LYS A 209 -2.60 8.63 -28.62
N GLU A 210 -1.37 8.10 -28.57
CA GLU A 210 -1.08 6.74 -29.05
C GLU A 210 -1.71 5.65 -28.18
N LEU A 211 -1.79 5.84 -26.86
CA LEU A 211 -2.47 4.92 -25.94
C LEU A 211 -4.00 4.91 -26.15
N LYS A 212 -4.60 6.05 -26.49
CA LYS A 212 -6.02 6.14 -26.85
C LYS A 212 -6.35 5.21 -28.03
N ASN A 213 -5.48 5.14 -29.05
CA ASN A 213 -5.64 4.23 -30.19
C ASN A 213 -5.60 2.74 -29.79
N ARG A 214 -4.98 2.41 -28.65
CA ARG A 214 -4.92 1.05 -28.09
C ARG A 214 -6.12 0.70 -27.21
N LYS A 215 -7.15 1.57 -27.13
CA LYS A 215 -8.36 1.40 -26.32
C LYS A 215 -8.09 1.24 -24.81
N ILE A 216 -6.96 1.78 -24.35
CA ILE A 216 -6.59 1.86 -22.93
C ILE A 216 -7.33 3.04 -22.30
N LYS A 217 -7.93 2.84 -21.12
CA LYS A 217 -8.56 3.90 -20.33
C LYS A 217 -7.47 4.78 -19.73
N ILE A 218 -7.57 6.09 -19.91
CA ILE A 218 -6.58 7.05 -19.44
C ILE A 218 -7.21 7.90 -18.34
N MET A 219 -6.57 7.96 -17.19
CA MET A 219 -6.85 8.92 -16.14
C MET A 219 -5.68 9.90 -16.06
N LEU A 220 -5.93 11.18 -16.30
CA LEU A 220 -4.93 12.24 -16.27
C LEU A 220 -5.29 13.23 -15.17
N ASN A 221 -4.41 13.40 -14.19
CA ASN A 221 -4.60 14.34 -13.06
C ASN A 221 -5.97 14.20 -12.38
N GLY A 222 -6.43 12.95 -12.18
CA GLY A 222 -7.72 12.64 -11.56
C GLY A 222 -8.95 12.83 -12.46
N ILE A 223 -8.77 13.17 -13.73
CA ILE A 223 -9.83 13.31 -14.73
C ILE A 223 -9.77 12.12 -15.68
N TYR A 224 -10.89 11.43 -15.86
CA TYR A 224 -10.99 10.37 -16.87
C TYR A 224 -11.13 10.97 -18.26
N GLU A 225 -10.17 10.69 -19.13
CA GLU A 225 -10.36 10.84 -20.56
C GLU A 225 -11.04 9.58 -21.07
N TYR A 226 -12.38 9.63 -21.16
CA TYR A 226 -13.19 8.48 -21.58
C TYR A 226 -12.96 8.11 -23.05
N LYS A 227 -13.16 6.81 -23.31
CA LYS A 227 -13.35 6.24 -24.65
C LYS A 227 -14.48 6.95 -25.39
N GLU A 228 -14.18 7.45 -26.58
CA GLU A 228 -15.17 7.53 -27.65
C GLU A 228 -15.29 6.16 -28.35
#